data_AF-A0A933XPR0-F1
#
_entry.id   AF-A0A933XPR0-F1
#
_cell.length_a   1.000
_cell.length_b   1.000
_cell.length_c   1.000
_cell.angle_alpha   90.00
_cell.angle_beta   90.00
_cell.angle_gamma   90.00
#
_symmetry.space_group_name_H-M   'P 1'
#
loop_
_entity.id
_entity.type
_entity.pdbx_description
1 polymer ?
#
loop_
_entity_poly.entity_id
_entity_poly.type
_entity_poly.pdbx_seq_one_letter_code
_entity_poly.pdbx_strand_id
1 'polypeptide(L)' 'MKQVDIKISGKVQGVFFRAETRAKAHELGIKGWVKNTEDGGVEIMAQGEEAQLAEFLAWCGRGPEYSRVDKVEGSVKYFV' A
#
# COMPACT_ATOMS: atom_id res chain seq x y z
N MET A 1 -9.39 -10.37 -10.62
CA MET A 1 -8.09 -10.20 -9.93
C MET A 1 -7.06 -9.41 -10.74
N LYS A 2 -6.59 -8.29 -10.19
CA LYS A 2 -5.46 -7.49 -10.67
C LYS A 2 -4.35 -7.47 -9.63
N GLN A 3 -3.13 -7.13 -10.03
CA GLN A 3 -2.06 -6.76 -9.10
C GLN A 3 -1.71 -5.28 -9.26
N VAL A 4 -1.42 -4.62 -8.14
CA VAL A 4 -0.86 -3.27 -8.11
C VAL A 4 0.44 -3.29 -7.32
N ASP A 5 1.48 -2.68 -7.89
CA ASP A 5 2.71 -2.37 -7.17
C ASP A 5 2.68 -0.89 -6.80
N ILE A 6 2.86 -0.58 -5.51
CA ILE A 6 2.71 0.75 -4.94
C ILE A 6 4.03 1.16 -4.29
N LYS A 7 4.48 2.38 -4.57
CA LYS A 7 5.60 3.04 -3.89
C LYS A 7 5.08 4.27 -3.16
N ILE A 8 5.49 4.41 -1.90
CA ILE A 8 5.03 5.49 -1.01
C ILE A 8 6.25 6.16 -0.40
N SER A 9 6.30 7.49 -0.45
CA SER A 9 7.34 8.29 0.19
C SER A 9 6.74 9.34 1.15
N GLY A 10 7.57 9.76 2.12
CA GLY A 10 7.22 10.75 3.14
C GLY A 10 7.63 10.27 4.54
N LYS A 11 6.91 10.72 5.58
CA LYS A 11 7.07 10.20 6.96
C LYS A 11 6.28 8.90 7.09
N VAL A 12 6.84 7.81 6.55
CA VAL A 12 6.16 6.50 6.44
C VAL A 12 6.88 5.35 7.15
N GLN A 13 8.04 5.59 7.74
CA GLN A 13 8.74 4.63 8.60
C GLN A 13 8.68 5.03 10.08
N GLY A 14 8.75 4.06 10.99
CA GLY A 14 8.59 4.30 12.43
C GLY A 14 7.18 4.69 12.88
N VAL A 15 6.19 4.59 11.99
CA VAL A 15 4.79 5.04 12.19
C VAL A 15 3.78 3.90 11.98
N PHE A 16 4.21 2.66 12.22
CA PHE A 16 3.37 1.45 12.07
C PHE A 16 2.78 1.18 10.68
N PHE A 17 3.27 1.84 9.62
CA PHE A 17 2.77 1.73 8.25
C PHE A 17 2.62 0.28 7.77
N ARG A 18 3.64 -0.55 7.94
CA ARG A 18 3.59 -1.97 7.55
C ARG A 18 2.50 -2.77 8.29
N ALA A 19 2.35 -2.51 9.59
CA ALA A 19 1.38 -3.23 10.42
C ALA A 19 -0.06 -2.87 10.04
N GLU A 20 -0.33 -1.58 9.87
CA GLU A 20 -1.66 -1.12 9.44
C GLU A 20 -1.97 -1.46 7.99
N THR A 21 -0.96 -1.43 7.10
CA THR A 21 -1.13 -1.89 5.71
C THR A 21 -1.59 -3.34 5.68
N ARG A 22 -0.99 -4.20 6.51
CA ARG A 22 -1.41 -5.59 6.64
C ARG A 22 -2.84 -5.70 7.17
N ALA A 23 -3.19 -4.93 8.21
CA ALA A 23 -4.54 -4.94 8.78
C ALA A 23 -5.60 -4.52 7.74
N LYS A 24 -5.35 -3.42 7.02
CA LYS A 24 -6.24 -2.94 5.95
C LYS A 24 -6.34 -3.93 4.78
N ALA A 25 -5.23 -4.56 4.39
CA ALA A 25 -5.26 -5.60 3.37
C ALA A 25 -6.13 -6.80 3.79
N HIS A 26 -6.05 -7.23 5.06
CA HIS A 26 -6.92 -8.28 5.59
C HIS A 26 -8.40 -7.88 5.61
N GLU A 27 -8.72 -6.65 6.04
CA GLU A 27 -10.08 -6.11 6.06
C GLU A 27 -10.71 -6.11 4.66
N LEU A 28 -9.94 -5.72 3.64
CA LEU A 28 -10.41 -5.64 2.26
C LEU A 28 -10.30 -6.98 1.49
N GLY A 29 -9.78 -8.04 2.10
CA GLY A 29 -9.57 -9.33 1.44
C GLY A 29 -8.48 -9.33 0.35
N ILE A 30 -7.51 -8.42 0.46
CA ILE A 30 -6.38 -8.27 -0.46
C ILE A 30 -5.21 -9.15 0.00
N LYS A 31 -4.50 -9.74 -0.95
CA LYS A 31 -3.27 -10.52 -0.71
C LYS A 31 -2.05 -9.75 -1.19
N GLY A 32 -0.87 -10.01 -0.61
CA GLY A 32 0.35 -9.36 -1.05
C GLY A 32 1.42 -9.26 0.03
N TRP A 33 2.31 -8.28 -0.12
CA TRP A 33 3.37 -7.99 0.83
C TRP A 33 3.62 -6.49 0.95
N VAL A 34 4.21 -6.07 2.08
CA VAL A 34 4.65 -4.70 2.32
C VAL A 34 6.05 -4.72 2.94
N LYS A 35 6.93 -3.82 2.49
CA LYS A 35 8.29 -3.68 3.03
C LYS A 35 8.70 -2.21 3.12
N ASN A 36 9.59 -1.92 4.07
CA ASN A 36 10.31 -0.64 4.07
C ASN A 36 11.45 -0.72 3.07
N THR A 37 11.76 0.40 2.43
CA THR A 37 12.90 0.53 1.52
C THR A 37 14.05 1.28 2.20
N GLU A 38 15.28 1.10 1.69
CA GLU A 38 16.50 1.72 2.24
C GLU A 38 16.51 3.26 2.07
N ASP A 39 15.81 3.77 1.05
CA ASP A 39 15.64 5.21 0.78
C ASP A 39 14.57 5.87 1.69
N GLY A 40 14.06 5.16 2.70
CA GLY A 40 13.12 5.72 3.68
C GLY A 40 11.63 5.61 3.27
N GLY A 41 11.33 4.97 2.15
CA GLY A 41 9.97 4.74 1.66
C GLY A 41 9.33 3.43 2.12
N VAL A 42 8.15 3.15 1.56
CA VAL A 42 7.42 1.88 1.68
C VAL A 42 7.04 1.38 0.29
N GLU A 43 7.28 0.09 0.04
CA GLU A 43 6.82 -0.62 -1.15
C GLU A 43 5.76 -1.65 -0.78
N ILE A 44 4.71 -1.74 -1.58
CA ILE A 44 3.61 -2.68 -1.42
C ILE A 44 3.35 -3.37 -2.75
N MET A 45 3.16 -4.68 -2.72
CA MET A 45 2.48 -5.40 -3.79
C MET A 45 1.14 -5.86 -3.24
N ALA A 46 0.06 -5.55 -3.94
CA ALA A 46 -1.31 -5.91 -3.54
C ALA A 46 -2.04 -6.58 -4.71
N GLN A 47 -2.77 -7.65 -4.44
CA GLN A 47 -3.55 -8.41 -5.39
C GLN A 47 -4.97 -8.60 -4.87
N GLY A 48 -5.95 -8.28 -5.70
CA GLY A 48 -7.37 -8.33 -5.34
C GLY A 48 -8.27 -7.96 -6.52
N GLU A 49 -9.55 -7.79 -6.23
CA GLU A 49 -10.50 -7.22 -7.19
C GLU A 49 -10.34 -5.71 -7.31
N GLU A 50 -10.78 -5.15 -8.43
CA GLU A 50 -10.56 -3.75 -8.77
C GLU A 50 -11.10 -2.79 -7.70
N ALA A 51 -12.29 -3.06 -7.16
CA ALA A 51 -12.89 -2.25 -6.10
C ALA A 51 -12.06 -2.29 -4.81
N GLN A 52 -11.57 -3.48 -4.41
CA GLN A 52 -10.74 -3.64 -3.22
C GLN A 52 -9.42 -2.86 -3.37
N LEU A 53 -8.79 -2.96 -4.53
CA LEU A 53 -7.52 -2.29 -4.80
C LEU A 53 -7.68 -0.76 -4.90
N ALA A 54 -8.79 -0.27 -5.43
CA ALA A 54 -9.10 1.16 -5.47
C ALA A 54 -9.25 1.74 -4.05
N GLU A 55 -9.98 1.06 -3.18
CA GLU A 55 -10.13 1.46 -1.78
C GLU A 55 -8.78 1.41 -1.03
N PHE A 56 -8.00 0.36 -1.25
CA PHE A 56 -6.69 0.21 -0.66
C PHE A 56 -5.71 1.31 -1.10
N LEU A 57 -5.70 1.67 -2.38
CA LEU A 57 -4.89 2.77 -2.91
C LEU A 57 -5.29 4.11 -2.29
N ALA A 58 -6.60 4.36 -2.13
CA ALA A 58 -7.09 5.57 -1.47
C ALA A 58 -6.62 5.64 -0.01
N TRP A 59 -6.65 4.52 0.71
CA TRP A 59 -6.11 4.43 2.07
C TRP A 59 -4.60 4.67 2.10
N CYS A 60 -3.82 4.14 1.15
CA CYS A 60 -2.38 4.38 1.05
C CYS A 60 -2.01 5.86 0.89
N GLY A 61 -2.90 6.68 0.32
CA GLY A 61 -2.72 8.13 0.23
C GLY A 61 -2.85 8.86 1.58
N ARG A 62 -3.51 8.25 2.57
CA ARG A 62 -3.60 8.78 3.95
C ARG A 62 -2.58 8.11 4.87
N GLY A 63 -2.49 6.79 4.82
CA GLY A 63 -1.68 5.97 5.72
C GLY A 63 -2.17 5.97 7.18
N PRO A 64 -1.35 5.42 8.10
CA PRO A 64 -1.58 5.46 9.55
C PRO A 64 -1.69 6.88 10.12
N GLU A 65 -2.28 7.00 11.31
CA GLU A 65 -2.50 8.28 12.03
C GLU A 65 -1.24 9.15 12.15
N TYR A 66 -0.09 8.54 12.45
CA TYR A 66 1.17 9.26 12.67
C TYR A 66 2.02 9.44 11.41
N SER A 67 1.51 8.98 10.26
CA SER A 67 2.21 9.05 8.99
C SER A 67 1.94 10.38 8.28
N ARG A 68 2.85 10.75 7.37
CA ARG A 68 2.60 11.78 6.37
C ARG A 68 3.04 11.25 5.03
N VAL A 69 2.09 11.07 4.12
CA VAL A 69 2.34 10.59 2.77
C VAL A 69 2.56 11.81 1.87
N ASP A 70 3.76 11.91 1.30
CA ASP A 70 4.13 13.02 0.42
C ASP A 70 3.89 12.64 -1.06
N LYS A 71 4.07 11.36 -1.43
CA LYS A 71 3.79 10.85 -2.79
C LYS A 71 3.36 9.38 -2.75
N VAL A 72 2.44 9.03 -3.64
CA VAL A 72 2.06 7.64 -3.95
C VAL A 72 2.19 7.40 -5.46
N GLU A 73 2.88 6.34 -5.83
CA GLU A 73 3.02 5.88 -7.22
C GLU A 73 2.50 4.45 -7.32
N GLY A 74 1.45 4.25 -8.12
CA GLY A 74 0.85 2.93 -8.35
C GLY A 74 1.05 2.48 -9.81
N SER A 75 1.40 1.21 -10.01
CA SER A 75 1.41 0.58 -11.33
C SER A 75 0.53 -0.66 -11.32
N VAL A 76 -0.42 -0.74 -12.26
CA VAL A 76 -1.34 -1.87 -12.39
C VAL A 76 -0.75 -2.90 -13.35
N LYS A 77 -0.68 -4.14 -12.92
CA LYS A 77 -0.31 -5.29 -13.76
C LYS A 77 -1.55 -6.11 -14.08
N TYR A 78 -1.76 -6.32 -15.38
CA TYR A 78 -2.75 -7.24 -15.91
C TYR A 78 -2.06 -8.58 -16.18
N PHE A 79 -2.57 -9.64 -15.58
CA PHE A 79 -2.19 -11.00 -15.97
C PHE A 79 -3.14 -11.43 -17.09
N VAL A 80 -2.58 -11.77 -18.24
CA VAL A 80 -3.28 -12.36 -19.39
C VAL A 80 -3.30 -13.86 -19.22
#